data_AF-A0A6J4LZL4-F1
#
_entry.id   AF-A0A6J4LZL4-F1
#
_cell.length_a   1.000
_cell.length_b   1.000
_cell.length_c   1.000
_cell.angle_alpha   90.00
_cell.angle_beta   90.00
_cell.angle_gamma   90.00
#
_symmetry.space_group_name_H-M   'P 1'
#
loop_
_entity.id
_entity.type
_entity.pdbx_description
1 polymer ?
#
loop_
_entity_poly.entity_id
_entity_poly.type
_entity_poly.pdbx_seq_one_letter_code
_entity_poly.pdbx_strand_id
1 'polypeptide(L)'
;MKRWAGALLAASAAGVLSAAPAAFPAVAPDARAELTHAVARLDSIALATTRLRAVGADDALALGYLERLRLGLGSPFRLVDQARQDPRLRPATRHAVAWALLGHTLTGDSYEVDPSVLGSDAPAAADGQQTPRGAWHLRLIERAVTSDDEPQTGELAVRMGYALARGERSVGGQAVVASAHVAALLGDR
;
A
#
# COMPACT_ATOMS: atom_id res chain seq x y z
N MET A 1 28.35 -31.17 -37.46
CA MET A 1 26.99 -31.65 -37.09
C MET A 1 26.93 -31.84 -35.58
N LYS A 2 25.94 -31.18 -34.94
CA LYS A 2 25.36 -31.35 -33.60
C LYS A 2 26.27 -31.42 -32.35
N ARG A 3 26.39 -30.27 -31.66
CA ARG A 3 26.76 -30.15 -30.24
C ARG A 3 25.50 -30.16 -29.38
N TRP A 4 25.58 -30.82 -28.23
CA TRP A 4 24.55 -30.95 -27.19
C TRP A 4 24.46 -29.68 -26.32
N ALA A 5 23.25 -29.38 -25.82
CA ALA A 5 22.91 -28.68 -24.56
C ALA A 5 21.43 -28.29 -24.67
N GLY A 6 20.50 -28.81 -23.87
CA GLY A 6 20.43 -28.62 -22.42
C GLY A 6 19.30 -27.62 -22.13
N ALA A 7 18.04 -28.06 -22.22
CA ALA A 7 16.89 -27.24 -21.84
C ALA A 7 16.68 -27.38 -20.32
N LEU A 8 17.15 -26.37 -19.58
CA LEU A 8 16.91 -26.19 -18.15
C LEU A 8 15.40 -26.00 -17.90
N LEU A 9 14.80 -26.97 -17.21
CA LEU A 9 13.54 -26.82 -16.52
C LEU A 9 13.74 -25.84 -15.35
N ALA A 10 13.35 -24.58 -15.55
CA ALA A 10 13.21 -23.62 -14.46
C ALA A 10 11.96 -23.98 -13.66
N ALA A 11 12.15 -24.71 -12.55
CA ALA A 11 11.13 -24.92 -11.55
C ALA A 11 10.90 -23.59 -10.80
N SER A 12 9.75 -22.96 -11.04
CA SER A 12 9.27 -21.81 -10.29
C SER A 12 8.96 -22.24 -8.86
N ALA A 13 9.89 -21.99 -7.93
CA ALA A 13 9.61 -22.09 -6.51
C ALA A 13 8.64 -20.96 -6.13
N ALA A 14 7.36 -21.30 -5.95
CA ALA A 14 6.41 -20.44 -5.28
C ALA A 14 6.88 -20.27 -3.83
N GLY A 15 7.55 -19.15 -3.56
CA GLY A 15 7.88 -18.73 -2.21
C GLY A 15 6.59 -18.52 -1.43
N VAL A 16 6.30 -19.42 -0.50
CA VAL A 16 5.40 -19.13 0.61
C VAL A 16 6.15 -18.10 1.45
N LEU A 17 5.87 -16.81 1.22
CA LEU A 17 6.26 -15.78 2.17
C LEU A 17 5.47 -16.07 3.45
N SER A 18 6.13 -16.71 4.41
CA SER A 18 5.66 -16.70 5.79
C SER A 18 5.68 -15.24 6.22
N ALA A 19 4.50 -14.61 6.26
CA ALA A 19 4.34 -13.28 6.81
C ALA A 19 4.90 -13.30 8.25
N ALA A 20 6.01 -12.61 8.47
CA ALA A 20 6.44 -12.32 9.83
C ALA A 20 5.29 -11.60 10.53
N PRO A 21 4.96 -11.90 11.81
CA PRO A 21 3.92 -11.17 12.50
C PRO A 21 4.35 -9.72 12.53
N ALA A 22 3.56 -8.85 11.89
CA ALA A 22 3.82 -7.42 11.88
C ALA A 22 4.12 -6.97 13.32
N ALA A 23 5.24 -6.28 13.49
CA ALA A 23 5.63 -5.81 14.80
C ALA A 23 4.68 -4.66 15.17
N PHE A 24 3.88 -4.85 16.22
CA PHE A 24 3.13 -3.78 16.87
C PHE A 24 3.95 -3.29 18.06
N PRO A 25 4.96 -2.41 17.86
CA PRO A 25 5.72 -1.88 18.98
C PRO A 25 4.75 -1.12 19.90
N ALA A 26 4.82 -1.39 21.21
CA ALA A 26 4.01 -0.77 22.28
C ALA A 26 2.54 -1.24 22.47
N VAL A 27 2.08 -2.32 21.83
CA VAL A 27 0.73 -2.88 22.07
C VAL A 27 0.76 -4.03 23.08
N ALA A 28 -0.21 -4.06 24.01
CA ALA A 28 -0.36 -5.15 24.98
C ALA A 28 -0.53 -6.53 24.29
N PRO A 29 -0.04 -7.65 24.87
CA PRO A 29 -0.04 -8.95 24.21
C PRO A 29 -1.42 -9.41 23.72
N ASP A 30 -2.46 -9.21 24.54
CA ASP A 30 -3.83 -9.60 24.21
C ASP A 30 -4.38 -8.77 23.04
N ALA A 31 -4.15 -7.46 23.04
CA ALA A 31 -4.52 -6.58 21.94
C ALA A 31 -3.74 -6.93 20.67
N ARG A 32 -2.47 -7.32 20.79
CA ARG A 32 -1.66 -7.78 19.65
C ARG A 32 -2.23 -9.05 19.03
N ALA A 33 -2.64 -10.01 19.86
CA ALA A 33 -3.27 -11.24 19.39
C ALA A 33 -4.58 -10.94 18.64
N GLU A 34 -5.39 -10.03 19.19
CA GLU A 34 -6.65 -9.60 18.57
C GLU A 34 -6.43 -8.89 17.23
N LEU A 35 -5.48 -7.95 17.13
CA LEU A 35 -5.09 -7.29 15.88
C LEU A 35 -4.66 -8.32 14.83
N THR A 36 -3.76 -9.22 15.21
CA THR A 36 -3.21 -10.24 14.30
C THR A 36 -4.32 -11.16 13.78
N HIS A 37 -5.21 -11.61 14.66
CA HIS A 37 -6.33 -12.48 14.27
C HIS A 37 -7.33 -11.75 13.37
N ALA A 38 -7.64 -10.48 13.67
CA ALA A 38 -8.56 -9.67 12.88
C ALA A 38 -8.02 -9.40 11.46
N VAL A 39 -6.74 -9.00 11.34
CA VAL A 39 -6.06 -8.81 10.05
C VAL A 39 -6.06 -10.11 9.24
N ALA A 40 -5.57 -11.21 9.82
CA ALA A 40 -5.51 -12.50 9.13
C ALA A 40 -6.89 -12.98 8.64
N ARG A 41 -7.94 -12.76 9.44
CA ARG A 41 -9.31 -13.09 9.05
C ARG A 41 -9.75 -12.28 7.82
N LEU A 42 -9.58 -10.96 7.84
CA LEU A 42 -10.03 -10.10 6.76
C LEU A 42 -9.23 -10.30 5.47
N ASP A 43 -7.92 -10.50 5.59
CA ASP A 43 -7.05 -10.82 4.45
C ASP A 43 -7.43 -12.17 3.83
N SER A 44 -7.82 -13.16 4.64
CA SER A 44 -8.30 -14.44 4.12
C SER A 44 -9.59 -14.31 3.29
N ILE A 45 -10.48 -13.38 3.66
CA ILE A 45 -11.69 -13.07 2.91
C ILE A 45 -11.31 -12.37 1.59
N ALA A 46 -10.39 -11.40 1.63
CA ALA A 46 -9.88 -10.71 0.44
C ALA A 46 -9.22 -11.67 -0.57
N LEU A 47 -8.45 -12.64 -0.07
CA LEU A 47 -7.85 -13.72 -0.88
C LEU A 47 -8.89 -14.71 -1.42
N ALA A 48 -10.01 -14.92 -0.72
CA ALA A 48 -11.09 -15.75 -1.22
C ALA A 48 -11.85 -15.07 -2.38
N THR A 49 -12.01 -13.74 -2.32
CA THR A 49 -12.65 -12.95 -3.39
C THR A 49 -11.89 -12.95 -4.70
N THR A 50 -10.57 -12.84 -4.66
CA THR A 50 -9.73 -12.89 -5.87
C THR A 50 -9.84 -14.22 -6.60
N ARG A 51 -10.28 -15.28 -5.90
CA ARG A 51 -10.58 -16.60 -6.47
C ARG A 51 -12.01 -16.75 -6.99
N LEU A 52 -12.72 -15.64 -7.23
CA LEU A 52 -14.09 -15.58 -7.76
C LEU A 52 -15.11 -16.39 -6.96
N ARG A 53 -14.87 -16.57 -5.65
CA ARG A 53 -15.87 -17.18 -4.78
C ARG A 53 -16.96 -16.17 -4.46
N ALA A 54 -18.21 -16.65 -4.42
CA ALA A 54 -19.33 -15.83 -3.97
C ALA A 54 -19.09 -15.37 -2.51
N VAL A 55 -19.39 -14.11 -2.26
CA VAL A 55 -19.14 -13.42 -0.99
C VAL A 55 -20.48 -13.07 -0.36
N GLY A 56 -20.62 -13.29 0.94
CA GLY A 56 -21.79 -12.82 1.67
C GLY A 56 -21.86 -11.30 1.74
N ALA A 57 -23.05 -10.73 1.95
CA ALA A 57 -23.21 -9.27 2.06
C ALA A 57 -22.37 -8.64 3.19
N ASP A 58 -22.23 -9.35 4.31
CA ASP A 58 -21.42 -8.93 5.47
C ASP A 58 -19.92 -8.87 5.14
N ASP A 59 -19.42 -9.87 4.40
CA ASP A 59 -18.03 -9.93 3.93
C ASP A 59 -17.76 -8.85 2.86
N ALA A 60 -18.72 -8.58 1.96
CA ALA A 60 -18.60 -7.52 0.97
C ALA A 60 -18.49 -6.13 1.62
N LEU A 61 -19.25 -5.88 2.70
CA LEU A 61 -19.14 -4.64 3.47
C LEU A 61 -17.79 -4.54 4.19
N ALA A 62 -17.32 -5.63 4.80
CA ALA A 62 -16.00 -5.70 5.43
C ALA A 62 -14.87 -5.37 4.44
N LEU A 63 -14.91 -5.96 3.24
CA LEU A 63 -13.98 -5.65 2.16
C LEU A 63 -14.09 -4.20 1.68
N GLY A 64 -15.30 -3.64 1.65
CA GLY A 64 -15.50 -2.23 1.32
C GLY A 64 -14.79 -1.28 2.31
N TYR A 65 -14.76 -1.62 3.60
CA TYR A 65 -13.98 -0.85 4.58
C TYR A 65 -12.48 -0.95 4.35
N LEU A 66 -11.95 -2.15 4.05
CA LEU A 66 -10.54 -2.33 3.70
C LEU A 66 -10.16 -1.55 2.44
N GLU A 67 -11.02 -1.54 1.43
CA GLU A 67 -10.74 -0.78 0.21
C GLU A 67 -10.79 0.71 0.45
N ARG A 68 -11.72 1.18 1.29
CA ARG A 68 -11.72 2.59 1.68
C ARG A 68 -10.47 2.98 2.45
N LEU A 69 -9.95 2.08 3.28
CA LEU A 69 -8.65 2.27 3.92
C LEU A 69 -7.57 2.35 2.84
N ARG A 70 -7.40 1.30 2.02
CA ARG A 70 -6.38 1.21 0.96
C ARG A 70 -6.38 2.41 0.00
N LEU A 71 -7.55 2.93 -0.37
CA LEU A 71 -7.68 4.08 -1.27
C LEU A 71 -7.56 5.45 -0.56
N GLY A 72 -7.37 5.48 0.77
CA GLY A 72 -7.32 6.71 1.54
C GLY A 72 -8.66 7.45 1.64
N LEU A 73 -9.78 6.75 1.44
CA LEU A 73 -11.15 7.30 1.40
C LEU A 73 -11.74 7.46 2.81
N GLY A 74 -11.07 8.27 3.60
CA GLY A 74 -11.42 8.62 4.98
C GLY A 74 -10.24 8.45 5.93
N SER A 75 -10.32 9.12 7.08
CA SER A 75 -9.35 8.91 8.16
C SER A 75 -9.48 7.48 8.71
N PRO A 76 -8.37 6.74 8.93
CA PRO A 76 -8.42 5.37 9.46
C PRO A 76 -9.22 5.25 10.76
N PHE A 77 -9.03 6.18 11.70
CA PHE A 77 -9.77 6.20 12.97
C PHE A 77 -11.27 6.45 12.77
N ARG A 78 -11.65 7.27 11.79
CA ARG A 78 -13.07 7.46 11.44
C ARG A 78 -13.66 6.22 10.77
N LEU A 79 -12.88 5.49 9.97
CA LEU A 79 -13.32 4.23 9.39
C LEU A 79 -13.54 3.17 10.48
N VAL A 80 -12.68 3.12 11.49
CA VAL A 80 -12.85 2.27 12.68
C VAL A 80 -14.18 2.60 13.39
N ASP A 81 -14.44 3.87 13.67
CA ASP A 81 -15.69 4.28 14.33
C ASP A 81 -16.94 3.95 13.48
N GLN A 82 -16.87 4.18 12.17
CA GLN A 82 -17.94 3.82 11.24
C GLN A 82 -18.21 2.30 11.24
N ALA A 83 -17.16 1.48 11.16
CA ALA A 83 -17.28 0.03 11.17
C ALA A 83 -17.91 -0.48 12.47
N ARG A 84 -17.54 0.09 13.63
CA ARG A 84 -18.12 -0.28 14.93
C ARG A 84 -19.62 0.01 15.02
N GLN A 85 -20.10 1.03 14.31
CA GLN A 85 -21.48 1.51 14.39
C GLN A 85 -22.35 1.03 13.23
N ASP A 86 -21.79 0.42 12.18
CA ASP A 86 -22.52 0.07 10.96
C ASP A 86 -23.61 -0.98 11.19
N PRO A 87 -24.91 -0.63 11.14
CA PRO A 87 -26.00 -1.55 11.42
C PRO A 87 -26.07 -2.74 10.44
N ARG A 88 -25.46 -2.60 9.25
CA ARG A 88 -25.48 -3.60 8.19
C ARG A 88 -24.48 -4.74 8.44
N LEU A 89 -23.48 -4.49 9.29
CA LEU A 89 -22.52 -5.51 9.72
C LEU A 89 -23.04 -6.25 10.95
N ARG A 90 -22.79 -7.56 11.02
CA ARG A 90 -23.04 -8.35 12.24
C ARG A 90 -22.12 -7.89 13.37
N PRO A 91 -22.54 -7.97 14.66
CA PRO A 91 -21.74 -7.47 15.78
C PRO A 91 -20.30 -8.01 15.82
N ALA A 92 -20.11 -9.31 15.57
CA ALA A 92 -18.79 -9.92 15.51
C ALA A 92 -17.94 -9.38 14.34
N THR A 93 -18.57 -9.10 13.20
CA THR A 93 -17.90 -8.56 12.01
C THR A 93 -17.52 -7.10 12.20
N ARG A 94 -18.36 -6.29 12.88
CA ARG A 94 -18.01 -4.91 13.23
C ARG A 94 -16.72 -4.84 14.04
N HIS A 95 -16.62 -5.69 15.05
CA HIS A 95 -15.43 -5.78 15.90
C HIS A 95 -14.22 -6.23 15.07
N ALA A 96 -14.34 -7.32 14.31
CA ALA A 96 -13.26 -7.81 13.46
C ALA A 96 -12.78 -6.76 12.44
N VAL A 97 -13.70 -6.05 11.77
CA VAL A 97 -13.36 -4.99 10.80
C VAL A 97 -12.66 -3.83 11.51
N ALA A 98 -13.17 -3.36 12.64
CA ALA A 98 -12.55 -2.28 13.41
C ALA A 98 -11.11 -2.62 13.83
N TRP A 99 -10.88 -3.84 14.33
CA TRP A 99 -9.54 -4.29 14.72
C TRP A 99 -8.62 -4.51 13.53
N ALA A 100 -9.12 -5.02 12.41
CA ALA A 100 -8.32 -5.18 11.20
C ALA A 100 -7.89 -3.82 10.63
N LEU A 101 -8.80 -2.84 10.58
CA LEU A 101 -8.48 -1.47 10.12
C LEU A 101 -7.40 -0.83 11.01
N LEU A 102 -7.51 -1.00 12.33
CA LEU A 102 -6.49 -0.53 13.27
C LEU A 102 -5.17 -1.28 13.06
N GLY A 103 -5.23 -2.60 12.83
CA GLY A 103 -4.08 -3.45 12.52
C GLY A 103 -3.32 -2.92 11.31
N HIS A 104 -4.00 -2.81 10.16
CA HIS A 104 -3.43 -2.26 8.93
C HIS A 104 -2.89 -0.83 9.08
N THR A 105 -3.49 -0.02 9.97
CA THR A 105 -2.96 1.32 10.28
C THR A 105 -1.64 1.26 11.03
N LEU A 106 -1.55 0.41 12.06
CA LEU A 106 -0.35 0.27 12.88
C LEU A 106 0.80 -0.41 12.16
N THR A 107 0.53 -1.15 11.08
CA THR A 107 1.56 -1.82 10.25
C THR A 107 1.96 -1.03 9.02
N GLY A 108 1.41 0.18 8.81
CA GLY A 108 1.70 1.01 7.64
C GLY A 108 0.97 0.56 6.36
N ASP A 109 0.13 -0.47 6.42
CA ASP A 109 -0.62 -1.04 5.30
C ASP A 109 -1.95 -0.31 5.03
N SER A 110 -2.09 0.94 5.49
CA SER A 110 -3.35 1.67 5.46
C SER A 110 -3.67 2.31 4.11
N TYR A 111 -2.72 2.52 3.21
CA TYR A 111 -2.96 3.21 1.95
C TYR A 111 -2.03 2.71 0.85
N GLU A 112 -2.50 2.65 -0.40
CA GLU A 112 -1.71 2.36 -1.59
C GLU A 112 -1.62 3.58 -2.50
N VAL A 113 -0.40 4.00 -2.85
CA VAL A 113 -0.17 5.10 -3.80
C VAL A 113 -0.39 4.60 -5.22
N ASP A 114 -1.43 5.10 -5.92
CA ASP A 114 -1.56 4.88 -7.36
C ASP A 114 -0.43 5.62 -8.11
N PRO A 115 0.47 4.93 -8.83
CA PRO A 115 1.57 5.57 -9.54
C PRO A 115 1.12 6.59 -10.59
N SER A 116 -0.12 6.51 -11.08
CA SER A 116 -0.67 7.43 -12.09
C SER A 116 -0.64 8.90 -11.63
N VAL A 117 -0.73 9.16 -10.31
CA VAL A 117 -0.68 10.52 -9.73
C VAL A 117 0.68 11.20 -9.91
N LEU A 118 1.74 10.43 -10.19
CA LEU A 118 3.10 10.93 -10.43
C LEU A 118 3.44 10.98 -11.94
N GLY A 119 2.49 10.66 -12.81
CA GLY A 119 2.72 10.51 -14.26
C GLY A 119 2.28 11.68 -15.13
N SER A 120 1.59 12.70 -14.59
CA SER A 120 0.77 13.62 -15.38
C SER A 120 1.50 14.76 -16.11
N ASP A 121 2.76 15.09 -15.79
CA ASP A 121 3.34 16.39 -16.17
C ASP A 121 4.71 16.37 -16.88
N ALA A 122 5.10 15.25 -17.50
CA ALA A 122 6.31 15.20 -18.33
C ALA A 122 5.94 15.24 -19.83
N PRO A 123 6.61 16.07 -20.66
CA PRO A 123 6.40 16.03 -22.11
C PRO A 123 6.61 14.61 -22.62
N ALA A 124 5.71 14.14 -23.50
CA ALA A 124 5.75 12.80 -24.06
C ALA A 124 7.15 12.53 -24.64
N ALA A 125 7.77 11.41 -24.28
CA ALA A 125 8.98 10.97 -24.97
C ALA A 125 8.61 10.75 -26.45
N ALA A 126 9.47 11.21 -27.36
CA ALA A 126 9.26 11.11 -28.81
C ALA A 126 9.23 9.65 -29.32
N ASP A 127 9.54 8.71 -28.44
CA ASP A 127 9.98 7.35 -28.74
C ASP A 127 8.88 6.30 -28.49
N GLY A 128 7.68 6.71 -28.05
CA GLY A 128 6.52 5.81 -27.85
C GLY A 128 6.64 4.78 -26.71
N GLN A 129 7.85 4.57 -26.16
CA GLN A 129 8.10 3.65 -25.06
C GLN A 129 7.77 4.33 -23.72
N GLN A 130 6.50 4.29 -23.32
CA GLN A 130 6.09 4.69 -21.98
C GLN A 130 6.53 3.61 -20.97
N THR A 131 7.76 3.67 -20.45
CA THR A 131 7.95 3.20 -19.07
C THR A 131 6.91 3.97 -18.25
N PRO A 132 6.06 3.32 -17.42
CA PRO A 132 5.10 4.07 -16.62
C PRO A 132 5.89 4.98 -15.67
N ARG A 133 6.07 6.26 -16.08
CA ARG A 133 6.97 7.23 -15.46
C ARG A 133 6.61 7.41 -13.98
N GLY A 134 5.31 7.42 -13.68
CA GLY A 134 4.81 7.47 -12.31
C GLY A 134 5.28 6.30 -11.44
N ALA A 135 5.36 5.07 -11.97
CA ALA A 135 5.87 3.92 -11.23
C ALA A 135 7.38 4.02 -10.95
N TRP A 136 8.13 4.67 -11.85
CA TRP A 136 9.54 4.97 -11.59
C TRP A 136 9.69 6.05 -10.51
N HIS A 137 8.90 7.13 -10.60
CA HIS A 137 8.89 8.20 -9.59
C HIS A 137 8.51 7.67 -8.21
N LEU A 138 7.49 6.79 -8.13
CA LEU A 138 7.08 6.16 -6.88
C LEU A 138 8.22 5.36 -6.26
N ARG A 139 8.88 4.48 -7.03
CA ARG A 139 10.03 3.69 -6.54
C ARG A 139 11.21 4.57 -6.10
N LEU A 140 11.42 5.70 -6.78
CA LEU A 140 12.47 6.65 -6.38
C LEU A 140 12.15 7.30 -5.04
N ILE A 141 10.90 7.76 -4.85
CA ILE A 141 10.44 8.38 -3.60
C ILE A 141 10.47 7.36 -2.47
N GLU A 142 9.92 6.17 -2.69
CA GLU A 142 9.93 5.06 -1.73
C GLU A 142 11.34 4.74 -1.28
N ARG A 143 12.27 4.53 -2.23
CA ARG A 143 13.68 4.32 -1.88
C ARG A 143 14.23 5.49 -1.06
N ALA A 144 13.96 6.74 -1.44
CA ALA A 144 14.49 7.89 -0.70
C ALA A 144 13.97 7.97 0.74
N VAL A 145 12.69 7.67 0.96
CA VAL A 145 12.05 7.69 2.29
C VAL A 145 12.49 6.51 3.14
N THR A 146 12.63 5.32 2.57
CA THR A 146 12.94 4.09 3.32
C THR A 146 14.43 3.76 3.43
N SER A 147 15.33 4.56 2.84
CA SER A 147 16.78 4.28 2.87
C SER A 147 17.47 4.74 4.16
N ASP A 148 16.83 5.62 4.94
CA ASP A 148 17.38 6.19 6.17
C ASP A 148 16.56 5.73 7.38
N ASP A 149 17.17 5.75 8.57
CA ASP A 149 16.49 5.40 9.82
C ASP A 149 15.44 6.46 10.21
N GLU A 150 15.58 7.68 9.66
CA GLU A 150 14.68 8.81 9.88
C GLU A 150 13.95 9.21 8.58
N PRO A 151 12.66 8.84 8.41
CA PRO A 151 11.89 9.08 7.18
C PRO A 151 11.83 10.56 6.76
N GLN A 152 11.87 11.47 7.73
CA GLN A 152 11.82 12.92 7.51
C GLN A 152 13.00 13.42 6.66
N THR A 153 14.16 12.76 6.77
CA THR A 153 15.34 13.07 5.94
C THR A 153 15.08 12.71 4.48
N GLY A 154 14.49 11.54 4.22
CA GLY A 154 14.09 11.10 2.89
C GLY A 154 13.00 11.97 2.27
N GLU A 155 11.99 12.35 3.05
CA GLU A 155 10.95 13.29 2.63
C GLU A 155 11.54 14.65 2.21
N LEU A 156 12.45 15.20 3.03
CA LEU A 156 13.12 16.46 2.73
C LEU A 156 13.93 16.36 1.44
N ALA A 157 14.66 15.26 1.26
CA ALA A 157 15.44 14.99 0.06
C ALA A 157 14.55 14.93 -1.20
N VAL A 158 13.37 14.28 -1.11
CA VAL A 158 12.39 14.26 -2.20
C VAL A 158 11.90 15.65 -2.53
N ARG A 159 11.51 16.46 -1.53
CA ARG A 159 11.05 17.84 -1.78
C ARG A 159 12.13 18.69 -2.45
N MET A 160 13.37 18.60 -1.97
CA MET A 160 14.49 19.35 -2.56
C MET A 160 14.79 18.88 -3.99
N GLY A 161 14.84 17.57 -4.24
CA GLY A 161 15.10 17.00 -5.57
C GLY A 161 14.06 17.42 -6.60
N TYR A 162 12.77 17.36 -6.26
CA TYR A 162 11.71 17.80 -7.17
C TYR A 162 11.65 19.32 -7.34
N ALA A 163 12.01 20.10 -6.31
CA ALA A 163 12.14 21.56 -6.46
C ALA A 163 13.28 21.94 -7.42
N LEU A 164 14.42 21.25 -7.35
CA LEU A 164 15.54 21.42 -8.29
C LEU A 164 15.14 21.00 -9.71
N ALA A 165 14.54 19.82 -9.86
CA ALA A 165 14.05 19.32 -11.14
C ALA A 165 13.05 20.29 -11.81
N ARG A 166 12.19 20.95 -11.01
CA ARG A 166 11.30 22.00 -11.51
C ARG A 166 12.09 23.22 -11.98
N GLY A 167 13.11 23.66 -11.24
CA GLY A 167 14.01 24.74 -11.64
C GLY A 167 14.70 24.46 -12.99
N GLU A 168 15.06 23.21 -13.22
CA GLU A 168 15.64 22.69 -14.47
C GLU A 168 14.61 22.44 -15.58
N ARG A 169 13.30 22.59 -15.29
CA ARG A 169 12.17 22.28 -16.18
C ARG A 169 12.10 20.81 -16.61
N SER A 170 12.65 19.89 -15.82
CA SER A 170 12.54 18.45 -16.07
C SER A 170 11.23 17.86 -15.51
N VAL A 171 10.55 18.58 -14.59
CA VAL A 171 9.21 18.24 -14.07
C VAL A 171 8.30 19.47 -13.98
N GLY A 172 6.98 19.25 -14.04
CA GLY A 172 5.97 20.29 -13.84
C GLY A 172 5.77 20.70 -12.37
N GLY A 173 5.05 21.79 -12.14
CA GLY A 173 4.78 22.30 -10.79
C GLY A 173 3.93 21.36 -9.93
N GLN A 174 3.00 20.63 -10.54
CA GLN A 174 2.15 19.64 -9.87
C GLN A 174 2.96 18.44 -9.36
N ALA A 175 4.01 18.03 -10.09
CA ALA A 175 4.88 16.94 -9.68
C ALA A 175 5.54 17.20 -8.32
N VAL A 176 5.88 18.46 -8.00
CA VAL A 176 6.46 18.84 -6.70
C VAL A 176 5.47 18.64 -5.55
N VAL A 177 4.21 19.00 -5.77
CA VAL A 177 3.15 18.86 -4.75
C VAL A 177 2.80 17.39 -4.57
N ALA A 178 2.60 16.67 -5.67
CA ALA A 178 2.31 15.24 -5.65
C ALA A 178 3.43 14.43 -5.00
N SER A 179 4.69 14.69 -5.36
CA SER A 179 5.84 13.97 -4.78
C SER A 179 6.01 14.24 -3.29
N ALA A 180 5.80 15.49 -2.84
CA ALA A 180 5.86 15.83 -1.42
C ALA A 180 4.76 15.13 -0.62
N HIS A 181 3.54 15.07 -1.17
CA HIS A 181 2.42 14.38 -0.53
C HIS A 181 2.65 12.87 -0.46
N VAL A 182 3.11 12.25 -1.55
CA VAL A 182 3.45 10.83 -1.59
C VAL A 182 4.60 10.51 -0.63
N ALA A 183 5.62 11.36 -0.53
CA ALA A 183 6.72 11.17 0.41
C ALA A 183 6.25 11.17 1.87
N ALA A 184 5.40 12.14 2.24
CA ALA A 184 4.83 12.21 3.59
C ALA A 184 3.98 10.96 3.90
N LEU A 185 3.13 10.53 2.96
CA LEU A 185 2.34 9.31 3.12
C LEU A 185 3.19 8.05 3.28
N LEU A 186 4.38 8.01 2.67
CA LEU A 186 5.32 6.91 2.82
C LEU A 186 6.10 6.98 4.13
N GLY A 187 6.38 8.19 4.64
CA GLY A 187 7.06 8.39 5.92
C GLY A 187 6.17 8.14 7.15
N ASP A 188 4.85 8.25 6.97
CA ASP A 188 3.85 7.90 7.99
C ASP A 188 3.66 6.37 8.16
N ARG A 189 4.27 5.53 7.31
CA ARG A 189 4.21 4.06 7.39
C ARG A 189 5.29 3.49 8.30
#